data_AF-A0A7V3MEW6-F1
#
_entry.id   AF-A0A7V3MEW6-F1
#
_cell.length_a   1.000
_cell.length_b   1.000
_cell.length_c   1.000
_cell.angle_alpha   90.00
_cell.angle_beta   90.00
_cell.angle_gamma   90.00
#
_symmetry.space_group_name_H-M   'P 1'
#
loop_
_entity.id
_entity.type
_entity.pdbx_description
1 polymer ?
#
loop_
_entity_poly.entity_id
_entity_poly.type
_entity_poly.pdbx_seq_one_letter_code
_entity_poly.pdbx_strand_id
1 'polypeptide(L)'
;WLKWPNDFYKNDKKVGGTITKKVNDTLVCGIGINLKNYQNGYSALQSDISPKILLEKYLLALEKFPKWKQIFSEYEIEFELSRRFSVHIENYQKRLGDALLCDDGSLIIGGKRLYSLR
;
A
#
# COMPACT_ATOMS: atom_id res chain seq x y z
N TRP A 1 -6.13 -2.37 5.52
CA TRP A 1 -4.73 -2.80 5.69
C TRP A 1 -4.00 -2.62 4.37
N LEU A 2 -2.67 -2.44 4.42
CA LEU A 2 -1.85 -2.16 3.25
C LEU A 2 -1.15 -3.44 2.77
N LYS A 3 -1.57 -3.98 1.62
CA LYS A 3 -0.85 -5.08 0.98
C LYS A 3 0.37 -4.53 0.26
N TRP A 4 1.55 -5.10 0.55
CA TRP A 4 2.78 -4.72 -0.14
C TRP A 4 2.62 -4.84 -1.68
N PRO A 5 3.14 -3.89 -2.48
CA PRO A 5 3.87 -2.69 -2.03
C PRO A 5 2.98 -1.48 -1.75
N ASN A 6 1.76 -1.43 -2.29
CA ASN A 6 1.00 -0.17 -2.39
C ASN A 6 -0.51 -0.34 -2.55
N ASP A 7 -1.07 -1.52 -2.29
CA ASP A 7 -2.49 -1.77 -2.53
C ASP A 7 -3.29 -1.69 -1.21
N PHE A 8 -4.39 -0.93 -1.21
CA PHE A 8 -5.30 -0.92 -0.07
C PHE A 8 -6.26 -2.10 -0.15
N TYR A 9 -6.32 -2.88 0.93
CA TYR A 9 -7.19 -4.04 1.03
C TYR A 9 -8.19 -3.90 2.18
N LYS A 10 -9.41 -4.37 1.90
CA LYS A 10 -10.44 -4.69 2.90
C LYS A 10 -10.67 -6.20 2.81
N ASN A 11 -10.42 -6.91 3.91
CA ASN A 11 -10.37 -8.37 3.93
C ASN A 11 -9.36 -8.90 2.89
N ASP A 12 -9.80 -9.71 1.93
CA ASP A 12 -9.00 -10.28 0.85
C ASP A 12 -9.17 -9.53 -0.50
N LYS A 13 -9.90 -8.42 -0.50
CA LYS A 13 -10.24 -7.67 -1.72
C LYS A 13 -9.53 -6.33 -1.78
N LYS A 14 -8.94 -6.05 -2.94
CA LYS A 14 -8.35 -4.74 -3.25
C LYS A 14 -9.46 -3.70 -3.40
N VAL A 15 -9.32 -2.58 -2.69
CA VAL A 15 -10.27 -1.46 -2.70
C VAL A 15 -9.62 -0.15 -3.18
N GLY A 16 -8.33 -0.15 -3.46
CA GLY A 16 -7.59 1.02 -3.92
C GLY A 16 -6.09 0.78 -3.95
N GLY A 17 -5.32 1.85 -4.12
CA GLY A 17 -3.88 1.83 -4.00
C GLY A 17 -3.27 3.21 -4.12
N THR A 18 -1.94 3.24 -3.96
CA THR A 18 -1.13 4.44 -4.10
C THR A 18 -0.06 4.26 -5.18
N ILE A 19 0.35 5.37 -5.80
CA ILE A 19 1.49 5.44 -6.71
C ILE A 19 2.31 6.68 -6.34
N THR A 20 3.63 6.52 -6.29
CA THR A 20 4.53 7.63 -5.97
C THR A 20 5.56 7.76 -7.08
N LYS A 21 5.78 8.98 -7.58
CA LYS A 21 6.82 9.26 -8.57
C LYS A 21 7.71 10.40 -8.08
N LYS A 22 9.02 10.19 -8.16
CA LYS A 22 10.00 11.26 -7.93
C LYS A 22 10.24 12.02 -9.23
N VAL A 23 10.10 13.34 -9.19
CA VAL A 23 10.43 14.28 -10.27
C VAL A 23 11.37 15.33 -9.69
N ASN A 24 12.65 15.26 -10.05
CA ASN A 24 13.73 16.02 -9.40
C ASN A 24 13.67 15.81 -7.87
N ASP A 25 13.52 16.87 -7.10
CA ASP A 25 13.40 16.83 -5.64
C ASP A 25 11.95 16.75 -5.13
N THR A 26 10.98 16.63 -6.03
CA THR A 26 9.55 16.54 -5.68
C THR A 26 9.06 15.11 -5.74
N LEU A 27 8.31 14.69 -4.71
CA LEU A 27 7.54 13.44 -4.71
C LEU A 27 6.07 13.75 -5.06
N VAL A 28 5.58 13.11 -6.11
CA VAL A 28 4.17 13.18 -6.53
C VAL A 28 3.48 11.90 -6.09
N CYS A 29 2.52 12.01 -5.17
CA CYS A 29 1.78 10.89 -4.61
C CYS A 29 0.34 10.89 -5.14
N GLY A 30 -0.03 9.86 -5.90
CA GLY A 30 -1.40 9.61 -6.34
C GLY A 30 -2.07 8.53 -5.49
N ILE A 31 -3.25 8.82 -4.95
CA ILE A 31 -4.02 7.89 -4.11
C ILE A 31 -5.39 7.68 -4.75
N GLY A 32 -5.76 6.42 -5.00
CA GLY A 32 -7.08 6.05 -5.50
C GLY A 32 -7.76 5.07 -4.54
N ILE A 33 -8.98 5.37 -4.10
CA ILE A 33 -9.76 4.53 -3.18
C ILE A 33 -11.21 4.47 -3.62
N ASN A 34 -11.74 3.26 -3.76
CA ASN A 34 -13.15 3.01 -4.01
C ASN A 34 -13.93 3.17 -2.69
N LEU A 35 -14.70 4.24 -2.53
CA LEU A 35 -15.48 4.47 -1.29
C LEU A 35 -16.81 3.72 -1.28
N LYS A 36 -17.50 3.66 -2.43
CA LYS A 36 -18.78 2.97 -2.61
C LYS A 36 -18.68 1.94 -3.75
N ASN A 37 -19.44 0.85 -3.64
CA ASN A 37 -19.52 -0.13 -4.72
C ASN A 37 -20.25 0.51 -5.90
N TYR A 38 -19.68 0.38 -7.08
CA TYR A 38 -20.38 0.58 -8.35
C TYR A 38 -20.78 -0.78 -8.93
N GLN A 39 -21.73 -0.79 -9.85
CA GLN A 39 -22.25 -2.01 -10.49
C GLN A 39 -21.16 -2.83 -11.23
N ASN A 40 -19.97 -2.28 -11.44
CA ASN A 40 -18.90 -2.87 -12.25
C ASN A 40 -18.01 -3.89 -11.51
N GLY A 41 -18.44 -4.44 -10.37
CA GLY A 41 -17.80 -5.60 -9.72
C GLY A 41 -16.51 -5.34 -8.93
N TYR A 42 -15.98 -4.11 -8.91
CA TYR A 42 -14.85 -3.74 -8.06
C TYR A 42 -15.26 -3.58 -6.61
N SER A 43 -14.38 -4.03 -5.69
CA SER A 43 -14.62 -3.90 -4.26
C SER A 43 -14.35 -2.47 -3.78
N ALA A 44 -15.11 -2.05 -2.77
CA ALA A 44 -14.99 -0.75 -2.15
C ALA A 44 -14.85 -0.85 -0.63
N LEU A 45 -14.40 0.24 -0.02
CA LEU A 45 -14.31 0.39 1.42
C LEU A 45 -15.69 0.30 2.10
N GLN A 46 -16.77 0.59 1.36
CA GLN A 46 -18.15 0.70 1.87
C GLN A 46 -18.21 1.74 3.00
N SER A 47 -17.82 2.97 2.67
CA SER A 47 -17.78 4.07 3.62
C SER A 47 -18.61 5.24 3.12
N ASP A 48 -19.33 5.88 4.04
CA ASP A 48 -20.08 7.12 3.78
C ASP A 48 -19.25 8.39 4.00
N ILE A 49 -17.94 8.25 4.28
CA ILE A 49 -17.04 9.41 4.38
C ILE A 49 -17.00 10.13 3.02
N SER A 50 -17.10 11.45 3.05
CA SER A 50 -16.94 12.24 1.82
C SER A 50 -15.47 12.22 1.37
N PRO A 51 -15.18 12.20 0.06
CA PRO A 51 -13.82 12.28 -0.44
C PRO A 51 -13.03 13.48 0.11
N LYS A 52 -13.69 14.63 0.27
CA LYS A 52 -13.09 15.85 0.80
C LYS A 52 -12.66 15.68 2.27
N ILE A 53 -13.54 15.15 3.12
CA ILE A 53 -13.21 14.91 4.53
C ILE A 53 -12.10 13.87 4.67
N LEU A 54 -12.09 12.83 3.82
CA LEU A 54 -11.01 11.85 3.81
C LEU A 54 -9.66 12.49 3.44
N LEU A 55 -9.65 13.34 2.40
CA LEU A 55 -8.46 14.08 1.99
C LEU A 55 -7.96 15.01 3.10
N GLU A 56 -8.84 15.78 3.73
CA GLU A 56 -8.49 16.67 4.84
C GLU A 56 -7.87 15.91 6.01
N LYS A 57 -8.46 14.76 6.39
CA LYS A 57 -7.91 13.89 7.44
C LYS A 57 -6.53 13.33 7.08
N TYR A 58 -6.32 12.97 5.81
CA TYR A 58 -5.03 12.51 5.32
C TYR A 58 -3.97 13.61 5.39
N LEU A 59 -4.28 14.82 4.91
CA LEU A 59 -3.37 15.97 4.97
C LEU A 59 -2.99 16.30 6.42
N LEU A 60 -3.97 16.35 7.34
CA LEU A 60 -3.71 16.57 8.76
C LEU A 60 -2.83 15.49 9.40
N ALA A 61 -2.91 14.24 8.94
CA ALA A 61 -2.03 13.17 9.42
C ALA A 61 -0.62 13.28 8.82
N LEU A 62 -0.52 13.66 7.54
CA LEU A 62 0.75 13.85 6.83
C LEU A 62 1.55 15.03 7.38
N GLU A 63 0.89 16.15 7.67
CA GLU A 63 1.49 17.37 8.23
C GLU A 63 2.03 17.20 9.66
N LYS A 64 1.74 16.06 10.32
CA LYS A 64 2.39 15.69 11.58
C LYS A 64 3.80 15.12 11.39
N PHE A 65 4.22 14.88 10.15
CA PHE A 65 5.53 14.34 9.78
C PHE A 65 5.94 13.12 10.63
N PRO A 66 5.14 12.03 10.60
CA PRO A 66 5.44 10.85 11.40
C PRO A 66 6.80 10.26 10.99
N LYS A 67 7.55 9.78 11.98
CA LYS A 67 8.86 9.18 11.72
C LYS A 67 8.70 7.83 11.01
N TRP A 68 9.54 7.58 10.01
CA TRP A 68 9.58 6.31 9.29
C TRP A 68 9.63 5.11 10.24
N LYS A 69 10.50 5.15 11.26
CA LYS A 69 10.63 4.07 12.25
C LYS A 69 9.30 3.71 12.94
N GLN A 70 8.47 4.71 13.25
CA GLN A 70 7.17 4.48 13.88
C GLN A 70 6.20 3.85 12.88
N ILE A 71 6.05 4.44 11.70
CA ILE A 71 5.17 3.93 10.64
C ILE A 71 5.57 2.51 10.23
N PHE A 72 6.87 2.26 10.08
CA PHE A 72 7.39 0.96 9.70
C PHE A 72 7.08 -0.10 10.76
N SER A 73 7.25 0.20 12.05
CA SER A 73 6.94 -0.76 13.12
C SER A 73 5.46 -1.18 13.16
N GLU A 74 4.54 -0.26 12.83
CA GLU A 74 3.12 -0.58 12.69
C GLU A 74 2.88 -1.42 11.42
N TYR A 75 3.56 -1.07 10.32
CA TYR A 75 3.45 -1.77 9.05
C TYR A 75 4.01 -3.20 9.10
N GLU A 76 5.07 -3.48 9.87
CA GLU A 76 5.63 -4.83 10.03
C GLU A 76 4.56 -5.82 10.51
N ILE A 77 3.68 -5.39 11.42
CA ILE A 77 2.56 -6.21 11.92
C ILE A 77 1.53 -6.42 10.80
N GLU A 78 1.15 -5.37 10.06
CA GLU A 78 0.23 -5.49 8.94
C GLU A 78 0.79 -6.32 7.77
N PHE A 79 2.11 -6.33 7.57
CA PHE A 79 2.77 -7.05 6.49
C PHE A 79 2.53 -8.56 6.55
N GLU A 80 2.31 -9.12 7.74
CA GLU A 80 1.96 -10.53 7.90
C GLU A 80 0.70 -10.91 7.09
N LEU A 81 -0.25 -9.98 6.91
CA LEU A 81 -1.42 -10.18 6.05
C LEU A 81 -1.07 -10.27 4.56
N SER A 82 0.07 -9.72 4.15
CA SER A 82 0.56 -9.78 2.78
C SER A 82 1.14 -11.15 2.43
N ARG A 83 1.64 -11.93 3.41
CA ARG A 83 2.31 -13.23 3.17
C ARG A 83 1.46 -14.25 2.41
N ARG A 84 0.14 -14.22 2.59
CA ARG A 84 -0.82 -15.09 1.87
C ARG A 84 -1.03 -14.71 0.39
N PHE A 85 -0.53 -13.56 -0.04
CA PHE A 85 -0.69 -13.05 -1.40
C PHE A 85 0.55 -13.24 -2.27
N SER A 86 0.41 -12.85 -3.53
CA SER A 86 1.53 -12.74 -4.46
C SER A 86 1.63 -11.33 -5.04
N VAL A 87 2.81 -11.04 -5.56
CA VAL A 87 3.12 -9.79 -6.26
C VAL A 87 3.58 -10.11 -7.67
N HIS A 88 3.33 -9.18 -8.59
CA HIS A 88 3.84 -9.27 -9.95
C HIS A 88 5.21 -8.62 -10.00
N ILE A 89 6.22 -9.37 -10.41
CA ILE A 89 7.59 -8.92 -10.63
C ILE A 89 7.87 -9.06 -12.11
N GLU A 90 7.94 -7.92 -12.81
CA GLU A 90 8.07 -7.88 -14.27
C GLU A 90 7.03 -8.77 -14.95
N ASN A 91 7.45 -9.91 -15.50
CA ASN A 91 6.61 -10.84 -16.25
C ASN A 91 6.20 -12.10 -15.45
N TYR A 92 6.51 -12.18 -14.15
CA TYR A 92 6.16 -13.34 -13.34
C TYR A 92 5.55 -12.98 -11.99
N GLN A 93 4.84 -13.94 -11.39
CA GLN A 93 4.20 -13.78 -10.08
C GLN A 93 5.05 -14.47 -9.00
N LYS A 94 5.25 -13.81 -7.86
CA LYS A 94 6.00 -14.34 -6.72
C LYS A 94 5.15 -14.31 -5.45
N ARG A 95 5.07 -15.45 -4.75
CA ARG A 95 4.40 -15.54 -3.45
C ARG A 95 5.20 -14.79 -2.38
N LEU A 96 4.49 -14.16 -1.45
CA LEU A 96 5.10 -13.39 -0.35
C LEU A 96 5.33 -14.21 0.93
N GLY A 97 4.98 -15.50 0.95
CA GLY A 97 5.06 -16.35 2.15
C GLY A 97 6.42 -16.28 2.85
N ASP A 98 7.49 -16.48 2.08
CA ASP A 98 8.87 -16.49 2.58
C ASP A 98 9.60 -15.15 2.40
N ALA A 99 8.87 -14.05 2.18
CA ALA A 99 9.48 -12.74 2.00
C ALA A 99 10.01 -12.20 3.33
N LEU A 100 11.24 -11.69 3.34
CA LEU A 100 11.79 -10.92 4.46
C LEU A 100 11.56 -9.44 4.20
N LEU A 101 10.80 -8.77 5.07
CA LEU A 101 10.62 -7.32 5.03
C LEU A 101 11.86 -6.63 5.61
N CYS A 102 12.45 -5.72 4.84
CA CYS A 102 13.61 -4.92 5.25
C CYS A 102 13.16 -3.56 5.82
N ASP A 103 14.02 -2.96 6.62
CA ASP A 103 13.81 -1.68 7.31
C ASP A 103 13.60 -0.47 6.39
N ASP A 104 14.01 -0.56 5.12
CA ASP A 104 13.76 0.41 4.06
C ASP A 104 12.42 0.19 3.32
N GLY A 105 11.63 -0.80 3.73
CA GLY A 105 10.37 -1.20 3.10
C GLY A 105 10.53 -2.12 1.87
N SER A 106 11.76 -2.48 1.49
CA SER A 106 12.02 -3.47 0.45
C SER A 106 11.78 -4.90 0.95
N LEU A 107 11.69 -5.86 0.02
CA LEU A 107 11.58 -7.28 0.37
C LEU A 107 12.81 -8.06 -0.12
N ILE A 108 13.26 -9.04 0.65
CA ILE A 108 14.15 -10.09 0.17
C ILE A 108 13.34 -11.36 -0.08
N ILE A 109 13.37 -11.87 -1.31
CA ILE A 109 12.70 -13.11 -1.70
C ILE A 109 13.67 -13.98 -2.51
N GLY A 110 13.99 -15.17 -2.02
CA GLY A 110 14.94 -16.08 -2.68
C GLY A 110 16.33 -15.46 -2.86
N GLY A 111 16.81 -14.72 -1.86
CA GLY A 111 18.12 -14.06 -1.87
C GLY A 111 18.21 -12.79 -2.72
N LYS A 112 17.14 -12.38 -3.40
CA LYS A 112 17.09 -11.14 -4.20
C LYS A 112 16.31 -10.06 -3.45
N ARG A 113 16.87 -8.85 -3.39
CA ARG A 113 16.17 -7.67 -2.90
C ARG A 113 15.26 -7.10 -3.99
N LEU A 114 14.03 -6.77 -3.62
CA LEU A 114 12.97 -6.26 -4.45
C LEU A 114 12.49 -4.94 -3.87
N TYR A 115 12.58 -3.89 -4.68
CA TYR A 115 11.98 -2.60 -4.38
C TYR A 115 10.58 -2.53 -4.99
N SER A 116 9.77 -1.56 -4.54
CA SER A 116 8.51 -1.25 -5.23
C SER A 116 8.77 -1.09 -6.72
N LEU A 117 8.07 -1.88 -7.55
CA LEU A 117 8.30 -2.00 -8.99
C LEU A 117 7.57 -0.91 -9.81
N ARG A 118 7.27 0.22 -9.18
CA ARG A 118 6.49 1.32 -9.75
C ARG A 118 7.11 2.65 -9.37
#